data_AF-A0A2V1CZC4-F1
#
_entry.id   AF-A0A2V1CZC4-F1
#
_cell.length_a   1.000
_cell.length_b   1.000
_cell.length_c   1.000
_cell.angle_alpha   90.00
_cell.angle_beta   90.00
_cell.angle_gamma   90.00
#
_symmetry.space_group_name_H-M   'P 1'
#
loop_
_entity.id
_entity.type
_entity.pdbx_description
1 polymer ?
#
loop_
_entity_poly.entity_id
_entity_poly.type
_entity_poly.pdbx_seq_one_letter_code
_entity_poly.pdbx_strand_id
1 'polypeptide(L)'
;RHGANNQICDKLLAELEGNGDVTLPQTPRQICYKDGKSCCVSWSKKLSDQLKKNELYQVANKVIKKCTSNGVSGKTQATIQGVCTTVCVSNRGTHCS
;
A
#
# COMPACT_ATOMS: atom_id res chain seq x y z
N ARG A 1 -5.46 -16.30 8.39
CA ARG A 1 -4.79 -15.78 7.17
C ARG A 1 -5.03 -14.27 7.09
N HIS A 2 -3.97 -13.45 6.94
CA HIS A 2 -4.06 -11.99 6.77
C HIS A 2 -3.95 -11.55 5.30
N GLY A 3 -4.12 -12.50 4.37
CA GLY A 3 -4.09 -12.24 2.94
C GLY A 3 -5.32 -11.44 2.51
N ALA A 4 -5.07 -10.28 1.89
CA ALA A 4 -6.10 -9.56 1.16
C ALA A 4 -6.49 -10.32 -0.11
N ASN A 5 -7.73 -10.18 -0.55
CA ASN A 5 -8.16 -10.81 -1.80
C ASN A 5 -7.42 -10.12 -2.97
N ASN A 6 -6.79 -10.92 -3.85
CA ASN A 6 -6.03 -10.41 -4.99
C ASN A 6 -6.84 -9.42 -5.84
N GLN A 7 -8.10 -9.75 -6.16
CA GLN A 7 -8.98 -8.89 -6.96
C GLN A 7 -9.23 -7.55 -6.28
N ILE A 8 -9.22 -7.52 -4.94
CA ILE A 8 -9.41 -6.28 -4.19
C ILE A 8 -8.12 -5.47 -4.17
N CYS A 9 -6.96 -6.12 -4.06
CA CYS A 9 -5.68 -5.44 -4.19
C CYS A 9 -5.42 -4.90 -5.60
N ASP A 10 -5.89 -5.58 -6.64
CA ASP A 10 -5.83 -5.07 -8.02
C ASP A 10 -6.68 -3.81 -8.18
N LYS A 11 -7.85 -3.77 -7.54
CA LYS A 11 -8.69 -2.55 -7.51
C LYS A 11 -8.04 -1.41 -6.71
N LEU A 12 -7.34 -1.73 -5.62
CA LEU A 12 -6.53 -0.74 -4.89
C LEU A 12 -5.44 -0.17 -5.78
N LEU A 13 -4.72 -1.03 -6.52
CA LEU A 13 -3.69 -0.60 -7.46
C LEU A 13 -4.24 0.31 -8.55
N ALA A 14 -5.39 -0.06 -9.14
CA ALA A 14 -6.06 0.78 -10.13
C ALA A 14 -6.48 2.14 -9.54
N GLU A 15 -6.90 2.19 -8.27
CA GLU A 15 -7.24 3.45 -7.60
C GLU A 15 -6.00 4.32 -7.34
N LEU A 16 -4.88 3.71 -6.92
CA LEU A 16 -3.61 4.39 -6.68
C LEU A 16 -2.99 4.91 -7.98
N GLU A 17 -3.09 4.14 -9.07
CA GLU A 17 -2.61 4.52 -10.40
C GLU A 17 -3.50 5.60 -11.02
N GLY A 18 -4.82 5.40 -11.01
CA GLY A 18 -5.79 6.36 -11.58
C GLY A 18 -5.87 7.69 -10.85
N ASN A 19 -5.50 7.72 -9.57
CA ASN A 19 -5.37 8.94 -8.76
C ASN A 19 -3.91 9.24 -8.42
N GLY A 20 -2.97 8.87 -9.28
CA GLY A 20 -1.53 8.92 -9.02
C GLY A 20 -1.01 10.28 -8.58
N ASP A 21 -1.61 11.38 -9.06
CA ASP A 21 -1.25 12.75 -8.71
C ASP A 21 -1.84 13.27 -7.42
N VAL A 22 -2.77 12.53 -6.81
CA VAL A 22 -3.37 12.91 -5.54
C VAL A 22 -2.36 12.73 -4.42
N THR A 23 -2.10 13.82 -3.72
CA THR A 23 -1.29 13.83 -2.50
C THR A 23 -2.05 13.15 -1.37
N LEU A 24 -1.32 12.34 -0.62
CA LEU A 24 -1.85 11.58 0.50
C LEU A 24 -1.63 12.32 1.81
N PRO A 25 -2.61 12.25 2.73
CA PRO A 25 -2.40 12.78 4.06
C PRO A 25 -1.30 11.98 4.77
N GLN A 26 -0.53 12.66 5.62
CA GLN A 26 0.49 12.01 6.46
C GLN A 26 -0.09 10.98 7.43
N THR A 27 -1.33 11.20 7.84
CA THR A 27 -2.02 10.38 8.82
C THR A 27 -3.45 10.13 8.35
N PRO A 28 -3.94 8.88 8.40
CA PRO A 28 -3.21 7.68 8.86
C PRO A 28 -2.17 7.20 7.83
N ARG A 29 -1.09 6.53 8.28
CA ARG A 29 -0.04 5.97 7.40
C ARG A 29 -0.49 4.68 6.72
N GLN A 30 -1.69 4.72 6.14
CA GLN A 30 -2.33 3.59 5.50
C GLN A 30 -3.35 4.07 4.46
N ILE A 31 -3.54 3.27 3.42
CA ILE A 31 -4.60 3.42 2.43
C ILE A 31 -5.23 2.06 2.23
N CYS A 32 -6.56 2.00 2.26
CA CYS A 32 -7.30 0.75 2.11
C CYS A 32 -8.35 0.88 1.03
N TYR A 33 -8.51 -0.16 0.23
CA TYR A 33 -9.64 -0.27 -0.68
C TYR A 33 -10.88 -0.70 0.10
N LYS A 34 -11.84 0.22 0.26
CA LYS A 34 -13.04 0.13 1.12
C LYS A 34 -12.73 -0.06 2.61
N ASP A 35 -12.99 0.99 3.41
CA ASP A 35 -13.08 1.03 4.88
C ASP A 35 -12.28 -0.06 5.64
N GLY A 36 -10.97 -0.12 5.40
CA GLY A 36 -10.03 -0.82 6.29
C GLY A 36 -10.03 -2.36 6.28
N LYS A 37 -10.84 -3.05 5.45
CA LYS A 37 -11.05 -4.51 5.59
C LYS A 37 -10.74 -5.39 4.36
N SER A 38 -10.17 -4.84 3.29
CA SER A 38 -10.23 -5.55 2.00
C SER A 38 -8.90 -5.64 1.24
N CYS A 39 -8.09 -4.59 1.24
CA CYS A 39 -6.65 -4.60 0.92
C CYS A 39 -6.09 -3.25 1.36
N CYS A 40 -5.02 -3.25 2.13
CA CYS A 40 -4.45 -2.06 2.72
C CYS A 40 -2.94 -1.99 2.45
N VAL A 41 -2.47 -0.83 2.02
CA VAL A 41 -1.07 -0.46 1.93
C VAL A 41 -0.76 0.43 3.12
N SER A 42 0.18 0.03 3.99
CA SER A 42 0.62 0.83 5.13
C SER A 42 2.14 0.94 5.14
N TRP A 43 2.68 1.97 5.79
CA TRP A 43 4.13 2.20 5.82
C TRP A 43 4.64 2.66 7.19
N SER A 44 5.90 2.31 7.50
CA SER A 44 6.44 2.43 8.85
C SER A 44 6.95 3.83 9.19
N LYS A 45 7.65 4.51 8.29
CA LYS A 45 8.23 5.84 8.54
C LYS A 45 7.32 6.98 8.12
N LYS A 46 7.52 8.17 8.67
CA LYS A 46 6.90 9.40 8.17
C LYS A 46 7.53 9.72 6.79
N LEU A 47 6.69 10.02 5.81
CA LEU A 47 7.11 10.42 4.44
C LEU A 47 6.86 11.92 4.26
N SER A 48 7.23 12.51 3.12
CA SER A 48 6.96 13.95 2.89
C SER A 48 5.45 14.20 2.80
N ASP A 49 5.02 15.41 3.15
CA ASP A 49 3.62 15.87 2.99
C ASP A 49 3.17 15.89 1.53
N GLN A 50 4.11 15.72 0.59
CA GLN A 50 3.88 15.64 -0.84
C GLN A 50 3.82 14.19 -1.36
N LEU A 51 3.67 13.20 -0.48
CA LEU A 51 3.56 11.79 -0.88
C LEU A 51 2.41 11.60 -1.87
N LYS A 52 2.73 11.18 -3.09
CA LYS A 52 1.75 10.90 -4.14
C LYS A 52 1.30 9.44 -4.12
N LYS A 53 0.03 9.19 -4.46
CA LYS A 53 -0.49 7.82 -4.61
C LYS A 53 0.35 6.96 -5.58
N ASN A 54 0.88 7.55 -6.66
CA ASN A 54 1.68 6.83 -7.64
C ASN A 54 2.99 6.25 -7.05
N GLU A 55 3.60 6.92 -6.07
CA GLU A 55 4.82 6.41 -5.42
C GLU A 55 4.52 5.16 -4.59
N LEU A 56 3.36 5.13 -3.92
CA LEU A 56 2.89 3.92 -3.23
C LEU A 56 2.46 2.83 -4.22
N TYR A 57 1.85 3.18 -5.35
CA TYR A 57 1.47 2.23 -6.40
C TYR A 57 2.68 1.40 -6.85
N GLN A 58 3.80 2.04 -7.19
CA GLN A 58 5.00 1.33 -7.66
C GLN A 58 5.51 0.29 -6.66
N VAL A 59 5.44 0.62 -5.36
CA VAL A 59 5.89 -0.28 -4.28
C VAL A 59 4.86 -1.38 -4.02
N ALA A 60 3.58 -1.02 -3.91
CA ALA A 60 2.48 -1.96 -3.67
C ALA A 60 2.36 -2.97 -4.82
N ASN A 61 2.53 -2.54 -6.07
CA ASN A 61 2.46 -3.38 -7.26
C ASN A 61 3.53 -4.49 -7.22
N LYS A 62 4.75 -4.18 -6.74
CA LYS A 62 5.81 -5.18 -6.55
C LYS A 62 5.43 -6.25 -5.51
N VAL A 63 4.74 -5.86 -4.44
CA VAL A 63 4.29 -6.81 -3.39
C VAL A 63 3.13 -7.66 -3.89
N ILE A 64 2.12 -7.02 -4.51
CA ILE A 64 0.91 -7.67 -5.00
C ILE A 64 1.25 -8.67 -6.12
N LYS A 65 2.04 -8.27 -7.12
CA LYS A 65 2.43 -9.18 -8.23
C LYS A 65 3.30 -10.37 -7.79
N LYS A 66 4.00 -10.27 -6.65
CA LYS A 66 4.76 -11.39 -6.09
C LYS A 66 3.89 -12.42 -5.35
N CYS A 67 2.66 -12.08 -4.97
CA CYS A 67 1.82 -12.90 -4.09
C CYS A 67 0.45 -13.19 -4.72
N THR A 68 0.32 -14.27 -5.51
CA THR A 68 -0.91 -14.55 -6.27
C THR A 68 -1.66 -15.81 -5.86
N SER A 69 -1.06 -16.79 -5.15
CA SER A 69 -1.73 -18.09 -4.95
C SER A 69 -2.64 -18.22 -3.71
N ASN A 70 -2.57 -17.33 -2.71
CA ASN A 70 -3.29 -17.52 -1.43
C ASN A 70 -3.76 -16.20 -0.76
N GLY A 71 -3.92 -15.14 -1.55
CA GLY A 71 -4.16 -13.78 -1.07
C GLY A 71 -2.88 -12.99 -0.87
N VAL A 72 -2.98 -11.66 -0.92
CA VAL A 72 -1.83 -10.75 -0.80
C VAL A 72 -1.55 -10.45 0.66
N SER A 73 -0.40 -10.88 1.14
CA SER A 73 0.17 -10.42 2.40
C SER A 73 1.68 -10.39 2.25
N GLY A 74 2.29 -9.21 2.44
CA GLY A 74 3.73 -9.08 2.28
C GLY A 74 4.24 -7.74 2.77
N LYS A 75 5.53 -7.69 3.05
CA LYS A 75 6.26 -6.45 3.36
C LYS A 75 7.45 -6.31 2.44
N THR A 76 7.77 -5.09 2.05
CA THR A 76 8.96 -4.75 1.29
C THR A 76 9.58 -3.49 1.84
N GLN A 77 10.90 -3.38 1.81
CA GLN A 77 11.56 -2.10 1.99
C GLN A 77 11.53 -1.34 0.67
N ALA A 78 11.27 -0.05 0.74
CA ALA A 78 11.30 0.85 -0.39
C ALA A 78 11.78 2.23 0.04
N THR A 79 12.50 2.90 -0.85
CA THR A 79 12.84 4.31 -0.69
C THR A 79 11.77 5.13 -1.39
N ILE A 80 10.97 5.86 -0.63
CA ILE A 80 9.95 6.76 -1.15
C ILE A 80 10.38 8.18 -0.80
N GLN A 81 10.52 9.05 -1.81
CA GLN A 81 10.98 10.44 -1.62
C GLN A 81 12.31 10.54 -0.84
N GLY A 82 13.24 9.62 -1.08
CA GLY A 82 14.54 9.57 -0.38
C GLY A 82 14.49 8.97 1.03
N VAL A 83 13.31 8.62 1.55
CA VAL A 83 13.14 7.98 2.87
C VAL A 83 13.02 6.48 2.71
N CYS A 84 13.98 5.74 3.27
CA CYS A 84 13.88 4.28 3.36
C CYS A 84 12.84 3.88 4.41
N THR A 85 11.71 3.34 3.94
CA THR A 85 10.55 2.93 4.74
C THR A 85 10.18 1.47 4.44
N THR A 86 9.50 0.82 5.37
CA THR A 86 8.90 -0.49 5.13
C THR A 86 7.46 -0.29 4.71
N VAL A 87 7.05 -0.89 3.59
CA VAL A 87 5.68 -0.89 3.09
C VAL A 87 5.10 -2.28 3.24
N CYS A 88 3.93 -2.37 3.85
CA CYS A 88 3.17 -3.59 4.05
C CYS A 88 1.91 -3.57 3.19
N VAL A 89 1.57 -4.71 2.59
CA VAL A 89 0.27 -4.95 1.96
C VAL A 89 -0.40 -6.10 2.68
N SER A 90 -1.63 -5.91 3.16
CA SER A 90 -2.40 -6.97 3.81
C SER A 90 -3.90 -6.68 3.84
N ASN A 91 -4.71 -7.59 4.39
CA ASN A 91 -6.14 -7.35 4.62
C ASN A 91 -6.45 -6.42 5.81
N ARG A 92 -5.43 -5.89 6.48
CA ARG A 92 -5.55 -4.96 7.61
C ARG A 92 -4.63 -3.76 7.39
N GLY A 93 -5.13 -2.58 7.69
CA GLY A 93 -4.35 -1.34 7.64
C GLY A 93 -3.60 -1.03 8.95
N THR A 94 -3.42 -2.02 9.83
CA THR A 94 -2.60 -1.82 11.03
C THR A 94 -1.16 -1.50 10.61
N HIS A 95 -0.61 -0.41 11.14
CA HIS A 95 0.70 0.13 10.78
C HIS A 95 1.74 -0.97 10.55
N CYS A 96 2.46 -0.87 9.43
CA CYS A 96 3.63 -1.68 9.15
C CYS A 96 4.69 -1.39 10.24
N SER A 97 4.95 -2.37 11.10
CA SER A 97 5.95 -2.31 12.18
C SER A 97 7.33 -2.73 11.68
#